data_AF-A0A1F3ZSY6-F1
#
_entry.id   AF-A0A1F3ZSY6-F1
#
_cell.length_a   1.000
_cell.length_b   1.000
_cell.length_c   1.000
_cell.angle_alpha   90.00
_cell.angle_beta   90.00
_cell.angle_gamma   90.00
#
_symmetry.space_group_name_H-M   'P 1'
#
loop_
_entity.id
_entity.type
_entity.pdbx_description
1 polymer ?
#
loop_
_entity_poly.entity_id
_entity_poly.type
_entity_poly.pdbx_seq_one_letter_code
_entity_poly.pdbx_strand_id
1 'polypeptide(L)'
;MNARKVDIHSHEDEYIALAVKYEGQPECFIFSNESYLHGAWSNPAWRLNSGEYRVLITVFYERGHAQRAFSLANLRTARNSVEIDYASA
;
A
#
# COMPACT_ATOMS: atom_id res chain seq x y z
N MET A 1 -1.29 29.15 -11.86
CA MET A 1 -1.02 27.82 -11.25
C MET A 1 -2.19 26.92 -11.60
N ASN A 2 -2.04 26.02 -12.57
CA ASN A 2 -3.07 25.04 -12.90
C ASN A 2 -3.07 23.97 -11.80
N ALA A 3 -3.99 24.10 -10.84
CA ALA A 3 -4.36 22.96 -10.02
C ALA A 3 -4.80 21.84 -10.99
N ARG A 4 -4.03 20.76 -11.06
CA ARG A 4 -4.51 19.51 -11.68
C ARG A 4 -5.77 19.14 -10.91
N LYS A 5 -6.93 19.38 -11.51
CA LYS A 5 -8.19 18.88 -11.04
C LYS A 5 -8.07 17.36 -11.16
N VAL A 6 -7.86 16.71 -10.01
CA VAL A 6 -8.00 15.26 -9.93
C VAL A 6 -9.50 15.04 -10.02
N ASP A 7 -9.97 14.63 -11.19
CA ASP A 7 -11.37 14.24 -11.34
C ASP A 7 -11.56 12.96 -10.54
N ILE A 8 -12.17 13.10 -9.35
CA ILE A 8 -12.56 11.96 -8.52
C ILE A 8 -13.93 11.52 -9.03
N HIS A 9 -13.98 10.39 -9.70
CA HIS A 9 -15.21 9.82 -10.22
C HIS A 9 -15.92 9.04 -9.11
N SER A 10 -17.01 9.60 -8.57
CA SER A 10 -17.76 9.03 -7.43
C SER A 10 -18.47 7.69 -7.71
N HIS A 11 -18.28 7.11 -8.89
CA HIS A 11 -18.97 5.90 -9.36
C HIS A 11 -17.99 4.83 -9.88
N GLU A 12 -16.70 5.04 -9.73
CA GLU A 12 -15.67 4.10 -10.22
C GLU A 12 -14.92 3.48 -9.05
N ASP A 13 -14.62 2.20 -9.19
CA ASP A 13 -13.76 1.48 -8.24
C ASP A 13 -12.31 1.92 -8.47
N GLU A 14 -11.70 2.48 -7.43
CA GLU A 14 -10.32 2.93 -7.45
C GLU A 14 -9.41 1.95 -6.70
N TYR A 15 -8.29 1.59 -7.33
CA TYR A 15 -7.29 0.74 -6.70
C TYR A 15 -6.33 1.58 -5.86
N ILE A 16 -6.11 1.17 -4.61
CA ILE A 16 -5.16 1.81 -3.69
C ILE A 16 -3.94 0.92 -3.55
N ALA A 17 -2.74 1.48 -3.73
CA ALA A 17 -1.50 0.78 -3.47
C ALA A 17 -1.30 0.58 -1.95
N LEU A 18 -0.96 -0.64 -1.53
CA LEU A 18 -0.72 -0.98 -0.13
C LEU A 18 0.76 -1.13 0.21
N ALA A 19 1.58 -1.51 -0.78
CA ALA A 19 3.01 -1.72 -0.60
C ALA A 19 3.79 -1.45 -1.88
N VAL A 20 5.08 -1.17 -1.73
CA VAL A 20 6.05 -1.01 -2.81
C VAL A 20 7.09 -2.14 -2.71
N LYS A 21 7.28 -2.86 -3.82
CA LYS A 21 8.27 -3.94 -3.96
C LYS A 21 9.24 -3.59 -5.07
N TYR A 22 10.54 -3.79 -4.83
CA TYR A 22 11.57 -3.60 -5.84
C TYR A 22 12.10 -4.94 -6.31
N GLU A 23 12.52 -4.96 -7.57
CA GLU A 23 13.11 -6.14 -8.20
C GLU A 23 14.41 -6.54 -7.47
N GLY A 24 14.52 -7.81 -7.13
CA GLY A 24 15.70 -8.39 -6.48
C GLY A 24 15.81 -8.12 -4.97
N GLN A 25 14.93 -7.30 -4.37
CA GLN A 25 15.00 -6.99 -2.94
C GLN A 25 14.11 -7.95 -2.13
N PRO A 26 14.59 -8.49 -0.99
CA PRO A 26 13.77 -9.33 -0.13
C PRO A 26 12.70 -8.54 0.63
N GLU A 27 12.95 -7.27 0.94
CA GLU A 27 11.99 -6.41 1.62
C GLU A 27 10.91 -5.85 0.67
N CYS A 28 9.82 -5.38 1.27
CA CYS A 28 8.90 -4.42 0.68
C CYS A 28 8.66 -3.27 1.67
N PHE A 29 8.02 -2.20 1.22
CA PHE A 29 7.72 -1.03 2.06
C PHE A 29 6.21 -0.78 2.04
N ILE A 30 5.58 -0.62 3.21
CA ILE A 30 4.17 -0.22 3.26
C ILE A 30 4.00 1.17 2.63
N PHE A 31 2.94 1.33 1.85
CA PHE A 31 2.65 2.55 1.14
C PHE A 31 1.53 3.35 1.83
N SER A 32 1.75 4.65 1.97
CA SER A 32 0.75 5.63 2.38
C SER A 32 0.97 6.94 1.62
N ASN A 33 0.08 7.92 1.82
CA ASN A 33 0.29 9.27 1.30
C ASN A 33 1.57 9.93 1.84
N GLU A 34 2.03 9.55 3.02
CA GLU A 34 3.29 10.04 3.57
C GLU A 34 4.52 9.42 2.87
N SER A 35 4.37 8.30 2.14
CA SER A 35 5.46 7.71 1.35
C SER A 35 6.01 8.68 0.31
N TYR A 36 5.20 9.62 -0.20
CA TYR A 36 5.67 10.67 -1.13
C TYR A 36 6.74 11.59 -0.54
N LEU A 37 6.88 11.63 0.79
CA LEU A 37 7.91 12.42 1.49
C LEU A 37 9.27 11.72 1.54
N HIS A 38 9.35 10.45 1.11
CA HIS A 38 10.55 9.64 1.16
C HIS A 38 11.06 9.31 -0.25
N GLY A 39 12.39 9.27 -0.41
CA GLY A 39 13.02 8.87 -1.67
C GLY A 39 12.53 7.51 -2.13
N ALA A 40 12.21 7.41 -3.42
CA ALA A 40 11.62 6.23 -4.05
C ALA A 40 10.31 5.73 -3.44
N TRP A 41 9.66 6.45 -2.51
CA TRP A 41 8.51 6.00 -1.72
C TRP A 41 8.82 4.94 -0.65
N SER A 42 10.09 4.79 -0.28
CA SER A 42 10.57 3.78 0.66
C SER A 42 10.92 4.39 2.02
N ASN A 43 9.94 4.48 2.92
CA ASN A 43 10.22 4.87 4.30
C ASN A 43 10.87 3.69 5.06
N PRO A 44 12.11 3.81 5.57
CA PRO A 44 12.77 2.71 6.28
C PRO A 44 12.01 2.22 7.51
N ALA A 45 11.21 3.09 8.16
CA ALA A 45 10.39 2.72 9.30
C ALA A 45 9.20 1.81 8.94
N TRP A 46 8.83 1.76 7.66
CA TRP A 46 7.72 0.94 7.12
C TRP A 46 8.21 -0.25 6.30
N ARG A 47 9.48 -0.60 6.45
CA ARG A 47 10.08 -1.76 5.79
C ARG A 47 9.55 -3.05 6.42
N LEU A 48 9.07 -3.95 5.57
CA LEU A 48 8.74 -5.33 5.91
C LEU A 48 9.77 -6.25 5.27
N ASN A 49 10.36 -7.13 6.09
CA ASN A 49 11.26 -8.17 5.59
C ASN A 49 10.46 -9.26 4.86
N SER A 50 11.16 -10.30 4.39
CA SER A 50 10.47 -11.48 3.86
C SER A 50 9.63 -12.14 4.97
N GLY A 51 8.36 -12.44 4.67
CA GLY A 51 7.43 -13.01 5.64
C GLY A 51 5.96 -12.80 5.27
N GLU A 52 5.10 -13.27 6.17
CA GLU A 52 3.65 -13.12 6.10
C GLU A 52 3.18 -12.16 7.20
N TYR A 53 2.23 -11.30 6.85
CA TYR A 53 1.78 -10.21 7.70
C TYR A 53 0.26 -10.11 7.67
N ARG A 54 -0.34 -9.87 8.83
CA ARG A 54 -1.72 -9.37 8.90
C ARG A 54 -1.66 -7.85 8.92
N VAL A 55 -2.24 -7.22 7.91
CA VAL A 55 -2.25 -5.76 7.78
C VAL A 55 -3.66 -5.23 7.93
N LEU A 56 -3.82 -4.15 8.71
CA LEU A 56 -5.07 -3.41 8.83
C LEU A 56 -4.92 -2.09 8.08
N ILE A 57 -5.66 -1.93 7.00
CA ILE A 57 -5.65 -0.71 6.19
C ILE A 57 -6.78 0.18 6.67
N THR A 58 -6.45 1.44 6.96
CA THR A 58 -7.41 2.48 7.31
C THR A 58 -7.36 3.59 6.27
N VAL A 59 -8.49 3.87 5.64
CA VAL A 59 -8.64 4.98 4.69
C VAL A 59 -9.44 6.08 5.37
N PHE A 60 -8.84 7.25 5.55
CA PHE A 60 -9.49 8.44 6.09
C PHE A 60 -10.01 9.33 4.96
N TYR A 61 -11.22 9.85 5.11
CA TYR A 61 -11.87 10.76 4.16
C TYR A 61 -12.69 11.81 4.92
N GLU A 62 -13.21 12.83 4.22
CA GLU A 62 -13.77 14.07 4.81
C GLU A 62 -14.68 13.85 6.03
N ARG A 63 -15.51 12.79 6.02
CA ARG A 63 -16.53 12.54 7.04
C ARG A 63 -16.42 11.18 7.70
N GLY A 64 -15.27 10.52 7.65
CA GLY A 64 -15.12 9.23 8.29
C GLY A 64 -13.85 8.47 7.92
N HIS A 65 -13.90 7.19 8.21
CA HIS A 65 -12.85 6.27 7.82
C HIS A 65 -13.45 4.89 7.52
N ALA A 66 -12.76 4.14 6.68
CA ALA A 66 -13.04 2.73 6.44
C ALA A 66 -11.83 1.91 6.88
N GLN A 67 -12.08 0.73 7.46
CA GLN A 67 -11.02 -0.20 7.82
C GLN A 67 -11.26 -1.56 7.17
N ARG A 68 -10.18 -2.20 6.73
CA ARG A 68 -10.23 -3.58 6.26
C ARG A 68 -8.90 -4.29 6.54
N ALA A 69 -9.00 -5.55 6.94
CA ALA A 69 -7.86 -6.41 7.21
C ALA A 69 -7.51 -7.27 5.99
N PHE A 70 -6.21 -7.45 5.75
CA PHE A 70 -5.67 -8.27 4.69
C PHE A 70 -4.54 -9.16 5.22
N SER A 71 -4.32 -10.27 4.54
CA SER A 71 -3.09 -11.05 4.63
C SER A 71 -2.16 -10.57 3.51
N LEU A 72 -0.92 -10.25 3.85
CA LEU A 72 0.12 -9.84 2.91
C LEU A 72 1.28 -10.84 2.99
N ALA A 73 1.62 -11.45 1.86
CA ALA A 73 2.77 -12.34 1.75
C ALA A 73 3.86 -11.68 0.91
N ASN A 74 5.03 -11.46 1.53
CA ASN A 74 6.23 -10.97 0.88
C ASN A 74 7.29 -12.07 0.93
N LEU A 75 7.19 -13.07 0.05
CA LEU A 75 8.02 -14.29 0.14
C LEU A 75 9.09 -14.40 -0.95
N ARG A 76 9.04 -13.53 -1.97
CA ARG A 76 9.94 -13.60 -3.14
C ARG A 76 10.53 -12.23 -3.42
N THR A 77 11.51 -12.19 -4.32
CA THR A 77 12.28 -10.98 -4.64
C THR A 77 11.82 -10.28 -5.93
N ALA A 78 10.97 -10.92 -6.73
CA ALA A 78 10.45 -10.30 -7.96
C ALA A 78 9.50 -9.14 -7.61
N ARG A 79 9.49 -8.09 -8.45
CA ARG A 79 8.68 -6.88 -8.24
C ARG A 79 7.19 -7.16 -8.07
N ASN A 80 6.66 -8.15 -8.78
CA ASN A 80 5.24 -8.50 -8.82
C ASN A 80 4.88 -9.70 -7.94
N SER A 81 5.70 -9.99 -6.93
CA SER A 81 5.55 -11.19 -6.11
C SER A 81 4.94 -10.98 -4.73
N VAL A 82 4.52 -9.75 -4.42
CA VAL A 82 3.73 -9.48 -3.21
C VAL A 82 2.31 -9.94 -3.47
N GLU A 83 1.82 -10.83 -2.62
CA GLU A 83 0.47 -11.37 -2.68
C GLU A 83 -0.36 -10.76 -1.55
N ILE A 84 -1.60 -10.37 -1.85
CA ILE A 84 -2.51 -9.74 -0.89
C ILE A 84 -3.89 -10.35 -1.04
N ASP A 85 -4.43 -10.86 0.06
CA ASP A 85 -5.74 -11.46 0.14
C ASP A 85 -6.53 -10.90 1.31
N TYR A 86 -7.85 -11.09 1.29
CA TYR A 86 -8.67 -10.77 2.46
C TYR A 86 -8.26 -11.63 3.64
N ALA A 87 -8.04 -10.99 4.80
CA ALA A 87 -7.79 -11.74 6.01
C ALA A 87 -9.05 -12.55 6.36
N SER A 88 -8.88 -13.86 6.58
CA SER A 88 -9.93 -14.70 7.16
C SER A 88 -10.33 -14.12 8.53
N ALA A 89 -11.64 -14.11 8.81
CA ALA A 89 -12.17 -13.69 10.11
C ALA A 89 -11.64 -14.58 11.24
#